data_AF-A0A8D3E9J2-F1
#
_entry.id   AF-A0A8D3E9J2-F1
#
_cell.length_a   1.000
_cell.length_b   1.000
_cell.length_c   1.000
_cell.angle_alpha   90.00
_cell.angle_beta   90.00
_cell.angle_gamma   90.00
#
_symmetry.space_group_name_H-M   'P 1'
#
loop_
_entity.id
_entity.type
_entity.pdbx_description
1 polymer ?
#
loop_
_entity_poly.entity_id
_entity_poly.type
_entity_poly.pdbx_seq_one_letter_code
_entity_poly.pdbx_strand_id
1 'polypeptide(L)'
;MPLCRRADLVNVQFLVLIFLCINVLLIVTICSKAHFYTTMRYMLFGVTVLSDSLILIMSDILVILNHFNVTMNIAFCVCIYITLVVFTFVTPVTLTAMTLERYVAICKPLRHGELLSSVPCIIVLSNFFATAPFSLYSQHRLCLIGIFVLLRWQDDVKLVVYQCYFLIMSATICFSYVKIMKVAKDASGEDKKSTRRGLRTLVLHSFQLLLCLIQLWCPFIENAVLQINFKLYVEIRFFDYIMFYLAPRCLSPLIYGLRDKKVSLALKQNALFGFHRPNVQNSI
;
A
#
# COMPACT_ATOMS: atom_id res chain seq x y z
N MET A 1 0.68 14.52 -28.34
CA MET A 1 1.14 13.60 -27.26
C MET A 1 1.38 14.25 -25.89
N PRO A 2 2.03 15.42 -25.74
CA PRO A 2 2.27 15.99 -24.41
C PRO A 2 1.00 16.51 -23.72
N LEU A 3 -0.02 16.95 -24.48
CA LEU A 3 -1.29 17.46 -23.95
C LEU A 3 -2.16 16.36 -23.29
N CYS A 4 -2.28 15.18 -23.91
CA CYS A 4 -3.02 14.04 -23.31
C CYS A 4 -2.40 13.63 -21.97
N ARG A 5 -1.06 13.53 -21.93
CA ARG A 5 -0.32 13.16 -20.72
C ARG A 5 -0.41 14.20 -19.60
N ARG A 6 -0.59 15.49 -19.92
CA ARG A 6 -0.86 16.53 -18.91
C ARG A 6 -2.28 16.41 -18.34
N ALA A 7 -3.29 16.15 -19.16
CA ALA A 7 -4.66 15.97 -18.68
C ALA A 7 -4.78 14.73 -17.77
N ASP A 8 -4.16 13.62 -18.17
CA ASP A 8 -4.10 12.39 -17.35
C ASP A 8 -3.39 12.64 -16.02
N LEU A 9 -2.29 13.39 -16.02
CA LEU A 9 -1.59 13.77 -14.80
C LEU A 9 -2.49 14.62 -13.89
N VAL A 10 -3.16 15.65 -14.41
CA VAL A 10 -4.06 16.50 -13.61
C VAL A 10 -5.19 15.68 -12.97
N ASN A 11 -5.76 14.73 -13.70
CA ASN A 11 -6.78 13.82 -13.17
C ASN A 11 -6.23 12.96 -12.02
N VAL A 12 -5.02 12.43 -12.17
CA VAL A 12 -4.34 11.66 -11.12
C VAL A 12 -4.06 12.55 -9.89
N GLN A 13 -3.57 13.77 -10.09
CA GLN A 13 -3.31 14.72 -8.99
C GLN A 13 -4.58 15.04 -8.20
N PHE A 14 -5.69 15.30 -8.91
CA PHE A 14 -6.98 15.56 -8.28
C PHE A 14 -7.47 14.34 -7.48
N LEU A 15 -7.31 13.13 -8.03
CA LEU A 15 -7.67 11.89 -7.36
C LEU A 15 -6.84 11.67 -6.08
N VAL A 16 -5.51 11.83 -6.17
CA VAL A 16 -4.58 11.72 -5.03
C VAL A 16 -4.96 12.70 -3.93
N LEU A 17 -5.23 13.96 -4.29
CA LEU A 17 -5.65 14.99 -3.34
C LEU A 17 -6.93 14.61 -2.58
N ILE A 18 -7.97 14.15 -3.29
CA ILE A 18 -9.21 13.70 -2.66
C ILE A 18 -8.96 12.57 -1.66
N PHE A 19 -8.18 11.57 -2.05
CA PHE A 19 -7.89 10.43 -1.17
C PHE A 19 -7.03 10.83 0.03
N LEU A 20 -6.06 11.73 -0.14
CA LEU A 20 -5.30 12.27 0.98
C LEU A 20 -6.20 13.03 1.96
N CYS A 21 -7.13 13.85 1.48
CA CYS A 21 -8.11 14.51 2.35
C CYS A 21 -8.95 13.49 3.14
N ILE A 22 -9.45 12.44 2.47
CA ILE A 22 -10.21 11.37 3.13
C ILE A 22 -9.35 10.66 4.18
N ASN A 23 -8.10 10.33 3.85
CA ASN A 23 -7.19 9.64 4.77
C ASN A 23 -6.86 10.50 5.99
N VAL A 24 -6.59 11.79 5.82
CA VAL A 24 -6.35 12.73 6.94
C VAL A 24 -7.58 12.79 7.85
N LEU A 25 -8.79 12.92 7.28
CA LEU A 25 -10.03 12.93 8.07
C LEU A 25 -10.23 11.61 8.83
N LEU A 26 -9.88 10.46 8.23
CA LEU A 26 -9.93 9.16 8.89
C LEU A 26 -8.93 9.06 10.04
N ILE A 27 -7.69 9.49 9.84
CA ILE A 27 -6.65 9.52 10.88
C ILE A 27 -7.10 10.38 12.06
N VAL A 28 -7.58 11.61 11.79
CA VAL A 28 -8.11 12.51 12.82
C VAL A 28 -9.26 11.86 13.57
N THR A 29 -10.17 11.18 12.87
CA THR A 29 -11.32 10.49 13.47
C THR A 29 -10.90 9.36 14.41
N ILE A 30 -9.91 8.56 14.01
CA ILE A 30 -9.37 7.46 14.82
C ILE A 30 -8.69 8.02 16.09
N CYS A 31 -7.92 9.10 15.96
CA CYS A 31 -7.21 9.73 17.08
C CYS A 31 -8.15 10.49 18.04
N SER A 32 -9.29 10.97 17.56
CA SER A 32 -10.20 11.83 18.33
C SER A 32 -11.08 11.09 19.35
N LYS A 33 -11.16 9.75 19.29
CA LYS A 33 -12.05 8.97 20.19
C LYS A 33 -11.28 7.83 20.86
N ALA A 34 -11.35 7.78 22.19
CA ALA A 34 -10.75 6.73 23.02
C ALA A 34 -11.10 5.31 22.57
N HIS A 35 -12.34 5.08 22.14
CA HIS A 35 -12.78 3.77 21.67
C HIS A 35 -12.02 3.27 20.43
N PHE A 36 -11.57 4.17 19.55
CA PHE A 36 -10.92 3.78 18.30
C PHE A 36 -9.44 3.44 18.52
N TYR A 37 -8.64 4.31 19.14
CA TYR A 37 -7.22 4.00 19.35
C TYR A 37 -6.93 2.93 20.43
N THR A 38 -7.93 2.51 21.22
CA THR A 38 -7.79 1.40 22.19
C THR A 38 -8.07 0.02 21.58
N THR A 39 -8.75 -0.04 20.44
CA THR A 39 -9.07 -1.31 19.77
C THR A 39 -8.00 -1.64 18.73
N MET A 40 -7.33 -2.78 18.87
CA MET A 40 -6.24 -3.24 17.99
C MET A 40 -6.56 -3.14 16.49
N ARG A 41 -7.77 -3.56 16.08
CA ARG A 41 -8.23 -3.48 14.69
C ARG A 41 -8.23 -2.06 14.11
N TYR A 42 -8.64 -1.06 14.90
CA TYR A 42 -8.67 0.33 14.44
C TYR A 42 -7.28 0.96 14.49
N MET A 43 -6.40 0.52 15.40
CA MET A 43 -4.99 0.90 15.41
C MET A 43 -4.25 0.40 14.15
N LEU A 44 -4.40 -0.88 13.79
CA LEU A 44 -3.82 -1.42 12.56
C LEU A 44 -4.36 -0.73 11.31
N PHE A 45 -5.67 -0.43 11.30
CA PHE A 45 -6.26 0.37 10.23
C PHE A 45 -5.64 1.78 10.16
N GLY A 46 -5.47 2.46 11.30
CA GLY A 46 -4.83 3.77 11.37
C GLY A 46 -3.39 3.74 10.85
N VAL A 47 -2.60 2.74 11.25
CA VAL A 47 -1.23 2.53 10.74
C VAL A 47 -1.23 2.30 9.23
N THR A 48 -2.17 1.49 8.72
CA THR A 48 -2.30 1.23 7.27
C THR A 48 -2.64 2.52 6.49
N VAL A 49 -3.60 3.32 6.99
CA VAL A 49 -3.98 4.58 6.34
C VAL A 49 -2.83 5.60 6.39
N LEU A 50 -2.08 5.63 7.48
CA LEU A 50 -0.90 6.48 7.61
C LEU A 50 0.20 6.06 6.62
N SER A 51 0.56 4.76 6.57
CA SER A 51 1.56 4.26 5.62
C SER A 51 1.13 4.48 4.17
N ASP A 52 -0.12 4.19 3.84
CA ASP A 52 -0.69 4.42 2.51
C ASP A 52 -0.63 5.92 2.14
N SER A 53 -0.90 6.83 3.08
CA SER A 53 -0.80 8.28 2.85
C SER A 53 0.62 8.74 2.59
N LEU A 54 1.61 8.23 3.33
CA LEU A 54 3.02 8.54 3.11
C LEU A 54 3.49 8.03 1.73
N ILE A 55 3.07 6.83 1.35
CA ILE A 55 3.33 6.28 0.02
C ILE A 55 2.74 7.17 -1.07
N LEU A 56 1.46 7.57 -0.93
CA LEU A 56 0.79 8.42 -1.89
C LEU A 56 1.55 9.74 -2.08
N ILE A 57 1.85 10.45 -0.98
CA ILE A 57 2.58 11.73 -1.03
C ILE A 57 3.95 11.59 -1.70
N MET A 58 4.76 10.62 -1.26
CA MET A 58 6.12 10.44 -1.77
C MET A 58 6.14 10.01 -3.23
N SER A 59 5.24 9.09 -3.62
CA SER A 59 5.15 8.64 -5.01
C SER A 59 4.63 9.74 -5.94
N ASP A 60 3.69 10.55 -5.47
CA ASP A 60 3.11 11.65 -6.22
C ASP A 60 4.15 12.75 -6.49
N ILE A 61 4.90 13.15 -5.45
CA ILE A 61 6.03 14.07 -5.59
C ILE A 61 7.04 13.54 -6.62
N LEU A 62 7.39 12.25 -6.57
CA LEU A 62 8.30 11.65 -7.55
C LEU A 62 7.74 11.68 -8.99
N VAL A 63 6.44 11.45 -9.17
CA VAL A 63 5.80 11.52 -10.48
C VAL A 63 5.82 12.95 -11.03
N ILE A 64 5.51 13.94 -10.18
CA ILE A 64 5.57 15.36 -10.53
C ILE A 64 7.01 15.75 -10.94
N LEU A 65 7.99 15.43 -10.10
CA LEU A 65 9.40 15.77 -10.37
C LEU A 65 9.90 15.13 -11.67
N ASN A 66 9.57 13.84 -11.90
CA ASN A 66 9.92 13.17 -13.15
C ASN A 66 9.18 13.76 -14.36
N HIS A 67 7.91 14.19 -14.22
CA HIS A 67 7.17 14.84 -15.30
C HIS A 67 7.80 16.17 -15.73
N PHE A 68 8.27 16.95 -14.77
CA PHE A 68 8.96 18.23 -15.01
C PHE A 68 10.47 18.09 -15.26
N ASN A 69 11.00 16.85 -15.32
CA ASN A 69 12.42 16.55 -15.47
C ASN A 69 13.31 17.24 -14.42
N VAL A 70 12.82 17.39 -13.18
CA VAL A 70 13.58 17.96 -12.07
C VAL A 70 14.54 16.90 -11.52
N THR A 71 15.84 17.19 -11.59
CA THR A 71 16.87 16.30 -11.04
C THR A 71 17.02 16.52 -9.53
N MET A 72 17.36 15.45 -8.82
CA MET A 72 17.64 15.50 -7.39
C MET A 72 18.92 14.76 -7.06
N ASN A 73 19.50 15.07 -5.90
CA ASN A 73 20.65 14.35 -5.39
C ASN A 73 20.30 12.87 -5.19
N ILE A 74 21.18 11.97 -5.68
CA ILE A 74 20.93 10.52 -5.61
C ILE A 74 20.80 10.04 -4.16
N ALA A 75 21.54 10.58 -3.20
CA ALA A 75 21.38 10.22 -1.79
C ALA A 75 19.94 10.47 -1.29
N PHE A 76 19.32 11.58 -1.70
CA PHE A 76 17.94 11.88 -1.35
C PHE A 76 16.95 10.94 -2.05
N CYS A 77 17.17 10.64 -3.33
CA CYS A 77 16.39 9.64 -4.07
C CYS A 77 16.46 8.26 -3.41
N VAL A 78 17.64 7.84 -2.94
CA VAL A 78 17.85 6.58 -2.21
C VAL A 78 17.03 6.57 -0.91
N CYS A 79 17.05 7.65 -0.13
CA CYS A 79 16.24 7.75 1.09
C CYS A 79 14.73 7.65 0.82
N ILE A 80 14.23 8.36 -0.21
CA ILE A 80 12.82 8.26 -0.61
C ILE A 80 12.48 6.84 -1.04
N TYR A 81 13.33 6.21 -1.85
CA TYR A 81 13.10 4.86 -2.34
C TYR A 81 13.07 3.83 -1.19
N ILE A 82 14.01 3.90 -0.24
CA ILE A 82 14.01 3.04 0.95
C ILE A 82 12.68 3.18 1.70
N THR A 83 12.24 4.42 1.89
CA THR A 83 10.98 4.74 2.58
C THR A 83 9.78 4.14 1.84
N LEU A 84 9.68 4.32 0.53
CA LEU A 84 8.61 3.78 -0.31
C LEU A 84 8.58 2.25 -0.31
N VAL A 85 9.76 1.63 -0.41
CA VAL A 85 9.92 0.18 -0.39
C VAL A 85 9.44 -0.37 0.95
N VAL A 86 9.93 0.16 2.07
CA VAL A 86 9.52 -0.28 3.42
C VAL A 86 8.01 -0.18 3.60
N PHE A 87 7.41 0.96 3.30
CA PHE A 87 5.96 1.12 3.48
C PHE A 87 5.12 0.26 2.53
N THR A 88 5.62 -0.05 1.33
CA THR A 88 4.93 -0.94 0.38
C THR A 88 4.74 -2.35 0.95
N PHE A 89 5.66 -2.83 1.79
CA PHE A 89 5.52 -4.14 2.45
C PHE A 89 4.71 -4.10 3.75
N VAL A 90 4.54 -2.93 4.37
CA VAL A 90 3.70 -2.77 5.57
C VAL A 90 2.24 -3.11 5.25
N THR A 91 1.67 -2.56 4.18
CA THR A 91 0.25 -2.75 3.82
C THR A 91 -0.15 -4.23 3.69
N PRO A 92 0.53 -5.09 2.89
CA PRO A 92 0.18 -6.52 2.81
C PRO A 92 0.39 -7.28 4.13
N VAL A 93 1.40 -6.91 4.93
CA VAL A 93 1.60 -7.50 6.27
C VAL A 93 0.44 -7.13 7.21
N THR A 94 0.05 -5.86 7.25
CA THR A 94 -1.05 -5.39 8.09
C THR A 94 -2.40 -5.93 7.63
N LEU A 95 -2.63 -6.05 6.31
CA LEU A 95 -3.80 -6.73 5.74
C LEU A 95 -3.84 -8.20 6.17
N THR A 96 -2.71 -8.90 6.07
CA THR A 96 -2.57 -10.29 6.51
C THR A 96 -2.84 -10.41 8.00
N ALA A 97 -2.27 -9.53 8.82
CA ALA A 97 -2.55 -9.45 10.25
C ALA A 97 -4.04 -9.20 10.55
N MET A 98 -4.71 -8.27 9.86
CA MET A 98 -6.15 -8.03 10.03
C MET A 98 -7.01 -9.23 9.64
N THR A 99 -6.63 -10.00 8.61
CA THR A 99 -7.31 -11.26 8.26
C THR A 99 -7.03 -12.36 9.29
N LEU A 100 -5.83 -12.37 9.86
CA LEU A 100 -5.42 -13.31 10.89
C LEU A 100 -6.03 -12.99 12.24
N GLU A 101 -6.22 -11.74 12.65
CA GLU A 101 -6.93 -11.40 13.89
C GLU A 101 -8.33 -12.03 13.94
N ARG A 102 -9.01 -12.09 12.80
CA ARG A 102 -10.31 -12.77 12.65
C ARG A 102 -10.23 -14.29 12.84
N TYR A 103 -9.04 -14.88 12.73
CA TYR A 103 -8.75 -16.31 12.88
C TYR A 103 -8.03 -16.65 14.21
N VAL A 104 -7.13 -15.77 14.67
CA VAL A 104 -6.22 -15.90 15.82
C VAL A 104 -6.97 -15.83 17.14
N ALA A 105 -8.13 -15.15 17.18
CA ALA A 105 -9.06 -15.25 18.29
C ALA A 105 -9.52 -16.70 18.57
N ILE A 106 -9.26 -17.65 17.65
CA ILE A 106 -9.64 -19.07 17.78
C ILE A 106 -8.41 -19.99 18.00
N CYS A 107 -7.21 -19.71 17.47
CA CYS A 107 -6.18 -20.78 17.37
C CYS A 107 -4.67 -20.42 17.50
N LYS A 108 -4.26 -19.27 18.07
CA LYS A 108 -2.86 -18.82 18.41
C LYS A 108 -2.30 -17.70 17.50
N PRO A 109 -1.66 -16.65 18.07
CA PRO A 109 -1.13 -15.50 17.32
C PRO A 109 0.18 -15.82 16.57
N LEU A 110 0.31 -15.30 15.34
CA LEU A 110 1.52 -15.40 14.52
C LEU A 110 2.61 -14.45 15.04
N ARG A 111 3.76 -15.01 15.38
CA ARG A 111 4.92 -14.28 15.95
C ARG A 111 6.08 -14.07 14.96
N HIS A 112 5.97 -14.52 13.70
CA HIS A 112 7.08 -14.60 12.74
C HIS A 112 6.83 -13.95 11.36
N GLY A 113 5.69 -13.27 11.16
CA GLY A 113 5.34 -12.68 9.85
C GLY A 113 6.16 -11.45 9.47
N GLU A 114 6.74 -10.75 10.44
CA GLU A 114 7.47 -9.50 10.23
C GLU A 114 8.82 -9.70 9.53
N LEU A 115 9.46 -10.86 9.74
CA LEU A 115 10.79 -11.15 9.19
C LEU A 115 10.78 -11.44 7.69
N LEU A 116 9.70 -12.03 7.16
CA LEU A 116 9.60 -12.38 5.73
C LEU A 116 9.40 -11.14 4.83
N SER A 117 8.79 -10.08 5.37
CA SER A 117 8.46 -8.86 4.63
C SER A 117 9.68 -7.99 4.31
N SER A 118 10.71 -7.99 5.16
CA SER A 118 11.89 -7.15 4.98
C SER A 118 12.97 -7.77 4.08
N VAL A 119 12.91 -9.07 3.81
CA VAL A 119 13.93 -9.81 3.04
C VAL A 119 14.14 -9.23 1.64
N PRO A 120 13.10 -8.95 0.82
CA PRO A 120 13.30 -8.37 -0.51
C PRO A 120 13.99 -7.00 -0.47
N CYS A 121 13.62 -6.17 0.51
CA CYS A 121 14.20 -4.84 0.72
C CYS A 121 15.69 -4.95 1.02
N ILE A 122 16.06 -5.84 1.96
CA ILE A 122 17.43 -6.01 2.40
C ILE A 122 18.30 -6.47 1.24
N ILE A 123 17.86 -7.45 0.45
CA ILE A 123 18.63 -8.00 -0.68
C ILE A 123 18.85 -6.94 -1.77
N VAL A 124 17.81 -6.17 -2.13
CA VAL A 124 17.94 -5.15 -3.18
C VAL A 124 18.83 -3.98 -2.73
N LEU A 125 18.64 -3.51 -1.50
CA LEU A 125 19.41 -2.38 -0.96
C LEU A 125 20.87 -2.76 -0.70
N SER A 126 21.14 -3.94 -0.13
CA SER A 126 22.51 -4.39 0.13
C SER A 126 23.31 -4.53 -1.16
N ASN A 127 22.72 -5.09 -2.21
CA ASN A 127 23.36 -5.19 -3.53
C ASN A 127 23.68 -3.81 -4.12
N PHE A 128 22.78 -2.83 -3.97
CA PHE A 128 23.03 -1.47 -4.43
C PHE A 128 24.17 -0.81 -3.65
N PHE A 129 24.13 -0.83 -2.31
CA PHE A 129 25.19 -0.24 -1.49
C PHE A 129 26.55 -0.93 -1.67
N ALA A 130 26.58 -2.23 -1.97
CA ALA A 130 27.81 -2.96 -2.23
C ALA A 130 28.49 -2.60 -3.55
N THR A 131 27.74 -2.04 -4.51
CA THR A 131 28.24 -1.79 -5.88
C THR A 131 28.31 -0.30 -6.23
N ALA A 132 27.52 0.54 -5.58
CA ALA A 132 27.45 1.96 -5.86
C ALA A 132 28.74 2.68 -5.40
N PRO A 133 29.47 3.37 -6.31
CA PRO A 133 30.62 4.17 -5.90
C PRO A 133 30.17 5.42 -5.13
N PHE A 134 30.99 5.88 -4.19
CA PHE A 134 30.67 7.07 -3.38
C PHE A 134 30.37 8.32 -4.24
N SER A 135 31.09 8.47 -5.36
CA SER A 135 30.91 9.57 -6.31
C SER A 135 29.51 9.64 -6.94
N LEU A 136 28.79 8.52 -6.98
CA LEU A 136 27.42 8.47 -7.50
C LEU A 136 26.45 9.19 -6.56
N TYR A 137 26.64 9.12 -5.25
CA TYR A 137 25.75 9.76 -4.28
C TYR A 137 25.79 11.29 -4.34
N SER A 138 26.86 11.90 -4.85
CA SER A 138 26.95 13.36 -5.04
C SER A 138 26.32 13.85 -6.35
N GLN A 139 25.92 12.95 -7.27
CA GLN A 139 25.36 13.33 -8.55
C GLN A 139 23.88 13.73 -8.43
N HIS A 140 23.44 14.57 -9.37
CA HIS A 140 22.05 14.94 -9.54
C HIS A 140 21.48 14.24 -10.76
N ARG A 141 20.46 13.39 -10.57
CA ARG A 141 19.78 12.66 -11.66
C ARG A 141 18.27 12.62 -11.41
N LEU A 142 17.52 12.21 -12.44
CA LEU A 142 16.09 11.92 -12.29
C LEU A 142 15.91 10.71 -11.40
N CYS A 143 15.08 10.80 -10.37
CA CYS A 143 14.86 9.70 -9.43
C CYS A 143 14.00 8.61 -10.08
N LEU A 144 14.69 7.69 -10.75
CA LEU A 144 14.11 6.56 -11.45
C LEU A 144 14.61 5.26 -10.80
N ILE A 145 13.75 4.25 -10.79
CA ILE A 145 14.07 2.94 -10.21
C ILE A 145 15.30 2.28 -10.86
N GLY A 146 15.63 2.65 -12.10
CA GLY A 146 16.82 2.18 -12.82
C GLY A 146 18.14 2.64 -12.20
N ILE A 147 18.16 3.68 -11.36
CA ILE A 147 19.40 4.11 -10.66
C ILE A 147 19.93 3.01 -9.73
N PHE A 148 19.03 2.17 -9.19
CA PHE A 148 19.39 1.07 -8.29
C PHE A 148 19.94 -0.15 -9.02
N VAL A 149 19.93 -0.15 -10.36
CA VAL A 149 20.46 -1.22 -11.21
C VAL A 149 21.70 -0.68 -11.92
N LEU A 150 22.86 -0.89 -11.29
CA LEU A 150 24.17 -0.52 -11.85
C LEU A 150 24.71 -1.60 -12.79
N LEU A 151 24.41 -2.86 -12.47
CA LEU A 151 24.88 -4.04 -13.18
C LEU A 151 23.69 -4.90 -13.59
N ARG A 152 23.78 -5.56 -14.76
CA ARG A 152 22.70 -6.41 -15.29
C ARG A 152 22.23 -7.49 -14.30
N TRP A 153 23.18 -8.15 -13.62
CA TRP A 153 22.87 -9.21 -12.66
C TRP A 153 22.01 -8.72 -11.47
N GLN A 154 22.05 -7.42 -11.13
CA GLN A 154 21.21 -6.88 -10.06
C GLN A 154 19.74 -6.82 -10.46
N ASP A 155 19.46 -6.58 -11.75
CA ASP A 155 18.10 -6.62 -12.28
C ASP A 155 17.56 -8.04 -12.24
N ASP A 156 18.37 -9.02 -12.67
CA ASP A 156 18.02 -10.44 -12.63
C ASP A 156 17.74 -10.91 -11.19
N VAL A 157 18.61 -10.57 -10.24
CA VAL A 157 18.42 -10.90 -8.82
C VAL A 157 17.15 -10.26 -8.27
N LYS A 158 16.91 -8.97 -8.57
CA LYS A 158 15.70 -8.26 -8.14
C LYS A 158 14.43 -8.93 -8.66
N LEU A 159 14.39 -9.29 -9.95
CA LEU A 159 13.26 -9.98 -10.56
C LEU A 159 13.01 -11.33 -9.88
N VAL A 160 14.05 -12.15 -9.68
CA VAL A 160 13.94 -13.44 -9.00
C VAL A 160 13.41 -13.28 -7.58
N VAL A 161 13.95 -12.33 -6.82
CA VAL A 161 13.52 -12.07 -5.43
C VAL A 161 12.05 -11.65 -5.38
N TYR A 162 11.60 -10.77 -6.27
CA TYR A 162 10.19 -10.34 -6.30
C TYR A 162 9.24 -11.48 -6.66
N GLN A 163 9.63 -12.35 -7.60
CA GLN A 163 8.85 -13.52 -7.98
C GLN A 163 8.78 -14.57 -6.85
N CYS A 164 9.92 -14.88 -6.22
CA CYS A 164 9.95 -15.77 -5.04
C CYS A 164 9.07 -15.22 -3.91
N TYR A 165 9.15 -13.91 -3.64
CA TYR A 165 8.32 -13.27 -2.62
C TYR A 165 6.83 -13.35 -2.95
N PHE A 166 6.45 -13.10 -4.21
CA PHE A 166 5.08 -13.26 -4.68
C PHE A 166 4.55 -14.67 -4.44
N LEU A 167 5.34 -15.71 -4.77
CA LEU A 167 4.95 -17.11 -4.57
C LEU A 167 4.75 -17.45 -3.09
N ILE A 168 5.69 -17.05 -2.23
CA ILE A 168 5.63 -17.29 -0.78
C ILE A 168 4.41 -16.60 -0.17
N MET A 169 4.17 -15.33 -0.51
CA MET A 169 3.02 -14.58 -0.01
C MET A 169 1.71 -15.20 -0.51
N SER A 170 1.61 -15.50 -1.80
CA SER A 170 0.42 -16.11 -2.40
C SER A 170 0.09 -17.47 -1.76
N ALA A 171 1.09 -18.32 -1.52
CA ALA A 171 0.93 -19.60 -0.83
C ALA A 171 0.43 -19.41 0.61
N THR A 172 1.03 -18.46 1.35
CA THR A 172 0.65 -18.15 2.73
C THR A 172 -0.80 -17.66 2.83
N ILE A 173 -1.22 -16.80 1.89
CA ILE A 173 -2.59 -16.26 1.83
C ILE A 173 -3.58 -17.37 1.45
N CYS A 174 -3.26 -18.18 0.45
CA CYS A 174 -4.10 -19.31 0.04
C CYS A 174 -4.32 -20.29 1.20
N PHE A 175 -3.24 -20.67 1.88
CA PHE A 175 -3.30 -21.54 3.05
C PHE A 175 -4.17 -20.94 4.17
N SER A 176 -3.98 -19.65 4.48
CA SER A 176 -4.76 -18.93 5.49
C SER A 176 -6.24 -18.89 5.12
N TYR A 177 -6.57 -18.63 3.85
CA TYR A 177 -7.95 -18.58 3.37
C TYR A 177 -8.66 -19.93 3.46
N VAL A 178 -7.98 -21.02 3.06
CA VAL A 178 -8.51 -22.39 3.18
C VAL A 178 -8.83 -22.72 4.64
N LYS A 179 -7.95 -22.35 5.58
CA LYS A 179 -8.18 -22.55 7.02
C LYS A 179 -9.37 -21.73 7.53
N ILE A 180 -9.46 -20.44 7.16
CA ILE A 180 -10.57 -19.56 7.54
C ILE A 180 -11.90 -20.12 7.00
N MET A 181 -11.93 -20.58 5.74
CA MET A 181 -13.15 -21.09 5.12
C MET A 181 -13.62 -22.41 5.73
N LYS A 182 -12.69 -23.29 6.15
CA LYS A 182 -13.03 -24.51 6.91
C LYS A 182 -13.68 -24.16 8.25
N VAL A 183 -13.02 -23.32 9.06
CA VAL A 183 -13.55 -22.90 10.38
C VAL A 183 -14.90 -22.17 10.23
N ALA A 184 -15.04 -21.30 9.23
CA ALA A 184 -16.30 -20.60 8.97
C ALA A 184 -17.42 -21.56 8.55
N LYS A 185 -17.10 -22.64 7.81
CA LYS A 185 -18.07 -23.67 7.43
C LYS A 185 -18.51 -24.49 8.64
N ASP A 186 -17.58 -24.83 9.52
CA ASP A 186 -17.85 -25.60 10.75
C ASP A 186 -18.70 -24.78 11.75
N ALA A 187 -18.51 -23.46 11.81
CA ALA A 187 -19.29 -22.55 12.66
C ALA A 187 -20.65 -22.10 12.06
N SER A 188 -20.90 -22.34 10.76
CA SER A 188 -22.09 -21.81 10.06
C SER A 188 -23.40 -22.55 10.39
N GLY A 189 -23.40 -23.46 11.35
CA GLY A 189 -24.60 -24.15 11.84
C GLY A 189 -25.65 -23.22 12.46
N GLU A 190 -25.24 -22.09 13.07
CA GLU A 190 -26.13 -21.31 13.96
C GLU A 190 -26.54 -19.90 13.45
N ASP A 191 -25.80 -19.22 12.55
CA ASP A 191 -26.24 -17.91 12.00
C ASP A 191 -25.69 -17.58 10.59
N LYS A 192 -26.44 -17.98 9.56
CA LYS A 192 -26.09 -17.80 8.13
C LYS A 192 -25.91 -16.32 7.73
N LYS A 193 -26.49 -15.35 8.45
CA LYS A 193 -26.47 -13.92 8.08
C LYS A 193 -25.19 -13.23 8.55
N SER A 194 -24.71 -13.56 9.75
CA SER A 194 -23.44 -13.07 10.30
C SER A 194 -22.23 -13.62 9.50
N THR A 195 -22.25 -14.92 9.18
CA THR A 195 -21.22 -15.60 8.38
C THR A 195 -21.07 -14.98 6.97
N ARG A 196 -22.19 -14.70 6.28
CA ARG A 196 -22.16 -14.07 4.94
C ARG A 196 -21.58 -12.65 4.95
N ARG A 197 -21.80 -11.89 6.04
CA ARG A 197 -21.27 -10.53 6.18
C ARG A 197 -19.77 -10.53 6.45
N GLY A 198 -19.29 -11.47 7.27
CA GLY A 198 -17.85 -11.71 7.49
C GLY A 198 -17.12 -12.11 6.20
N LEU A 199 -17.70 -13.05 5.44
CA LEU A 199 -17.14 -13.52 4.17
C LEU A 199 -17.02 -12.40 3.13
N ARG A 200 -18.00 -11.50 3.02
CA ARG A 200 -17.95 -10.35 2.10
C ARG A 200 -16.85 -9.34 2.45
N THR A 201 -16.45 -9.26 3.72
CA THR A 201 -15.32 -8.41 4.15
C THR A 201 -13.99 -9.08 3.82
N LEU A 202 -13.90 -10.39 4.06
CA LEU A 202 -12.74 -11.21 3.69
C LEU A 202 -12.45 -11.13 2.18
N VAL A 203 -13.46 -11.26 1.32
CA VAL A 203 -13.30 -11.21 -0.14
C VAL A 203 -12.74 -9.86 -0.61
N LEU A 204 -13.18 -8.74 -0.03
CA LEU A 204 -12.65 -7.43 -0.41
C LEU A 204 -11.20 -7.24 0.04
N HIS A 205 -10.82 -7.75 1.21
CA HIS A 205 -9.42 -7.74 1.66
C HIS A 205 -8.54 -8.62 0.78
N SER A 206 -9.04 -9.80 0.39
CA SER A 206 -8.34 -10.68 -0.55
C SER A 206 -8.17 -10.03 -1.92
N PHE A 207 -9.19 -9.32 -2.42
CA PHE A 207 -9.09 -8.60 -3.69
C PHE A 207 -8.07 -7.47 -3.62
N GLN A 208 -8.10 -6.66 -2.56
CA GLN A 208 -7.12 -5.59 -2.36
C GLN A 208 -5.69 -6.16 -2.26
N LEU A 209 -5.51 -7.24 -1.50
CA LEU A 209 -4.22 -7.91 -1.35
C LEU A 209 -3.72 -8.51 -2.66
N LEU A 210 -4.61 -9.09 -3.48
CA LEU A 210 -4.28 -9.59 -4.81
C LEU A 210 -3.75 -8.46 -5.70
N LEU A 211 -4.39 -7.30 -5.72
CA LEU A 211 -3.89 -6.15 -6.48
C LEU A 211 -2.50 -5.70 -6.01
N CYS A 212 -2.26 -5.67 -4.69
CA CYS A 212 -0.93 -5.37 -4.14
C CYS A 212 0.13 -6.42 -4.52
N LEU A 213 -0.25 -7.70 -4.64
CA LEU A 213 0.67 -8.77 -5.06
C LEU A 213 0.98 -8.73 -6.55
N ILE A 214 -0.01 -8.40 -7.40
CA ILE A 214 0.21 -8.24 -8.85
C ILE A 214 1.25 -7.14 -9.13
N GLN A 215 1.34 -6.11 -8.27
CA GLN A 215 2.37 -5.09 -8.36
C GLN A 215 3.81 -5.66 -8.42
N LEU A 216 4.06 -6.82 -7.80
CA LEU A 216 5.38 -7.47 -7.82
C LEU A 216 5.76 -8.01 -9.21
N TRP A 217 4.78 -8.21 -10.08
CA TRP A 217 4.97 -8.65 -11.46
C TRP A 217 5.20 -7.50 -12.43
N CYS A 218 4.79 -6.27 -12.08
CA CYS A 218 4.95 -5.10 -12.95
C CYS A 218 6.39 -4.93 -13.47
N PRO A 219 7.47 -5.01 -12.65
CA PRO A 219 8.83 -4.88 -13.16
C PRO A 219 9.22 -5.92 -14.21
N PHE A 220 8.69 -7.14 -14.11
CA PHE A 220 8.93 -8.20 -15.08
C PHE A 220 8.23 -7.90 -16.42
N ILE A 221 6.96 -7.48 -16.35
CA ILE A 221 6.17 -7.12 -17.54
C ILE A 221 6.77 -5.88 -18.22
N GLU A 222 7.09 -4.85 -17.43
CA GLU A 222 7.73 -3.61 -17.89
C GLU A 222 9.04 -3.89 -18.63
N ASN A 223 9.90 -4.76 -18.08
CA ASN A 223 11.19 -5.09 -18.72
C ASN A 223 11.00 -5.85 -20.04
N ALA A 224 10.06 -6.80 -20.09
CA ALA A 224 9.74 -7.53 -21.32
C ALA A 224 9.18 -6.60 -22.41
N VAL A 225 8.30 -5.67 -22.02
CA VAL A 225 7.70 -4.69 -22.94
C VAL A 225 8.72 -3.68 -23.44
N LEU A 226 9.66 -3.27 -22.59
CA LEU A 226 10.71 -2.32 -22.95
C LEU A 226 11.54 -2.82 -24.14
N GLN A 227 11.77 -4.13 -24.23
CA GLN A 227 12.48 -4.75 -25.37
C GLN A 227 11.68 -4.72 -26.68
N ILE A 228 10.35 -4.60 -26.60
CA ILE A 228 9.45 -4.62 -27.76
C ILE A 228 9.19 -3.20 -28.25
N ASN A 229 8.72 -2.31 -27.36
CA ASN A 229 8.32 -0.96 -27.73
C ASN A 229 8.37 0.03 -26.56
N PHE A 230 9.20 1.06 -26.69
CA PHE A 230 9.37 2.09 -25.66
C PHE A 230 8.08 2.90 -25.37
N LYS A 231 7.26 3.18 -26.38
CA LYS A 231 5.99 3.89 -26.20
C LYS A 231 5.00 3.05 -25.40
N LEU A 232 4.88 1.76 -25.75
CA LEU A 232 4.03 0.81 -25.01
C LEU A 232 4.50 0.66 -23.56
N TYR A 233 5.82 0.62 -23.33
CA TYR A 233 6.42 0.57 -22.00
C TYR A 233 5.97 1.75 -21.12
N VAL A 234 5.99 2.98 -21.66
CA VAL A 234 5.55 4.17 -20.91
C VAL A 234 4.05 4.12 -20.59
N GLU A 235 3.22 3.63 -21.51
CA GLU A 235 1.78 3.49 -21.30
C GLU A 235 1.45 2.42 -20.24
N ILE A 236 2.10 1.25 -20.33
CA ILE A 236 1.94 0.16 -19.35
C ILE A 236 2.42 0.58 -17.96
N ARG A 237 3.57 1.25 -17.85
CA ARG A 237 4.08 1.74 -16.57
C ARG A 237 3.14 2.74 -15.90
N PHE A 238 2.50 3.60 -16.69
CA PHE A 238 1.50 4.53 -16.17
C PHE A 238 0.23 3.81 -15.71
N PHE A 239 -0.22 2.81 -16.49
CA PHE A 239 -1.34 1.95 -16.11
C PHE A 239 -1.06 1.17 -14.82
N ASP A 240 0.13 0.55 -14.71
CA ASP A 240 0.55 -0.21 -13.53
C ASP A 240 0.60 0.66 -12.29
N TYR A 241 1.08 1.91 -12.44
CA TYR A 241 1.01 2.91 -11.38
C TYR A 241 -0.43 3.20 -10.95
N ILE A 242 -1.37 3.42 -11.86
CA ILE A 242 -2.77 3.70 -11.45
C ILE A 242 -3.43 2.46 -10.84
N MET A 243 -3.30 1.30 -11.50
CA MET A 243 -4.09 0.11 -11.20
C MET A 243 -3.54 -0.71 -10.03
N PHE A 244 -2.21 -0.89 -9.97
CA PHE A 244 -1.57 -1.76 -8.98
C PHE A 244 -0.81 -0.97 -7.91
N TYR A 245 -0.47 0.30 -8.18
CA TYR A 245 0.06 1.20 -7.17
C TYR A 245 -1.04 2.03 -6.50
N LEU A 246 -1.72 2.92 -7.20
CA LEU A 246 -2.64 3.89 -6.60
C LEU A 246 -3.94 3.26 -6.09
N ALA A 247 -4.65 2.51 -6.94
CA ALA A 247 -5.98 1.99 -6.63
C ALA A 247 -6.05 1.12 -5.34
N PRO A 248 -5.09 0.21 -5.04
CA PRO A 248 -5.15 -0.60 -3.84
C PRO A 248 -5.04 0.21 -2.54
N ARG A 249 -4.31 1.33 -2.54
CA ARG A 249 -4.17 2.22 -1.37
C ARG A 249 -5.40 3.11 -1.22
N CYS A 250 -6.02 3.51 -2.32
CA CYS A 250 -7.31 4.19 -2.34
C CYS A 250 -8.46 3.29 -1.85
N LEU A 251 -8.37 1.97 -2.07
CA LEU A 251 -9.37 1.00 -1.59
C LEU A 251 -9.32 0.79 -0.07
N SER A 252 -8.17 0.96 0.59
CA SER A 252 -8.04 0.87 2.06
C SER A 252 -9.09 1.71 2.81
N PRO A 253 -9.16 3.05 2.65
CA PRO A 253 -10.12 3.89 3.37
C PRO A 253 -11.58 3.59 3.02
N LEU A 254 -11.86 3.16 1.78
CA LEU A 254 -13.21 2.79 1.33
C LEU A 254 -13.71 1.51 2.03
N ILE A 255 -12.87 0.48 2.05
CA ILE A 255 -13.23 -0.85 2.56
C ILE A 255 -13.28 -0.86 4.10
N TYR A 256 -12.34 -0.17 4.76
CA TYR A 256 -12.17 -0.23 6.21
C TYR A 256 -12.77 0.97 6.95
N GLY A 257 -12.77 2.15 6.34
CA GLY A 257 -13.34 3.37 6.92
C GLY A 257 -14.82 3.54 6.58
N LEU A 258 -15.13 3.83 5.32
CA LEU A 258 -16.49 4.19 4.89
C LEU A 258 -17.51 3.06 5.01
N ARG A 259 -17.07 1.80 4.90
CA ARG A 259 -17.94 0.62 5.08
C ARG A 259 -18.31 0.38 6.55
N ASP A 260 -17.48 0.81 7.50
CA ASP A 260 -17.77 0.64 8.93
C ASP A 260 -18.73 1.72 9.41
N LYS A 261 -19.90 1.32 9.91
CA LYS A 261 -20.94 2.26 10.34
C LYS A 261 -20.47 3.19 11.46
N LYS A 262 -19.62 2.72 12.37
CA LYS A 262 -19.12 3.53 13.50
C LYS A 262 -18.14 4.58 13.00
N VAL A 263 -17.21 4.18 12.13
CA VAL A 263 -16.21 5.08 11.55
C VAL A 263 -16.87 6.07 10.59
N SER A 264 -17.78 5.61 9.72
CA SER A 264 -18.53 6.48 8.80
C SER A 264 -19.37 7.53 9.51
N LEU A 265 -20.03 7.17 10.61
CA LEU A 265 -20.80 8.12 11.42
C LEU A 265 -19.89 9.17 12.08
N ALA A 266 -18.78 8.73 12.69
CA ALA A 266 -17.80 9.62 13.30
C ALA A 266 -17.13 10.54 12.27
N LEU A 267 -16.85 10.03 11.06
CA LEU A 267 -16.31 10.79 9.95
C LEU A 267 -17.28 11.89 9.49
N LYS A 268 -18.57 11.56 9.36
CA LYS A 268 -19.62 12.56 9.04
C LYS A 268 -19.71 13.63 10.12
N GLN A 269 -19.66 13.24 11.38
CA GLN A 269 -19.64 14.19 12.50
C GLN A 269 -18.43 15.10 12.41
N ASN A 270 -17.22 14.57 12.25
CA ASN A 270 -16.00 15.40 12.17
C ASN A 270 -15.97 16.29 10.92
N ALA A 271 -16.45 15.81 9.77
CA ALA A 271 -16.55 16.60 8.55
C ALA A 271 -17.56 17.76 8.67
N LEU A 272 -18.67 17.54 9.38
CA LEU A 272 -19.70 18.56 9.62
C LEU A 272 -19.33 19.53 10.75
N PHE A 273 -18.73 19.04 11.85
CA PHE A 273 -18.28 19.84 13.00
C PHE A 273 -16.98 20.62 12.72
N GLY A 274 -16.22 20.26 11.67
CA GLY A 274 -15.13 21.11 11.16
C GLY A 274 -15.61 22.48 10.66
N PHE A 275 -16.90 22.62 10.32
CA PHE A 275 -17.54 23.88 9.92
C PHE A 275 -18.33 24.57 11.03
N HIS A 276 -18.49 23.94 12.20
CA HIS A 276 -19.20 24.55 13.32
C HIS A 276 -18.64 23.99 14.64
N ARG A 277 -17.83 24.80 15.34
CA ARG A 277 -17.56 24.60 16.77
C ARG A 277 -18.71 25.23 17.56
N PRO A 278 -19.62 24.47 18.20
CA PRO A 278 -20.18 24.93 19.45
C PRO A 278 -19.18 24.57 20.55
N ASN A 279 -18.68 25.59 21.25
CA ASN A 279 -18.06 25.43 22.56
C ASN A 279 -19.08 24.71 23.46
N VAL A 280 -18.79 23.47 23.84
CA VAL A 280 -19.42 22.87 25.01
C VAL A 280 -18.32 22.57 26.00
N GLN A 281 -18.08 23.58 26.83
CA GLN A 281 -17.42 23.48 28.11
C GLN A 281 -18.29 22.62 29.03
N ASN A 282 -17.67 21.66 29.70
CA ASN A 282 -18.00 21.07 31.00
C ASN A 282 -19.47 20.96 31.44
N SER A 283 -19.94 19.72 31.64
CA SER A 283 -20.49 19.33 32.95
C SER A 283 -20.56 17.81 33.08
N ILE A 284 -20.02 17.38 34.22
CA ILE A 284 -20.16 16.10 34.94
C ILE A 284 -21.50 15.40 34.69
#